data_AF-Q3HYJ7-F1
#
_entry.id   AF-Q3HYJ7-F1
#
_cell.length_a   1.000
_cell.length_b   1.000
_cell.length_c   1.000
_cell.angle_alpha   90.00
_cell.angle_beta   90.00
_cell.angle_gamma   90.00
#
_symmetry.space_group_name_H-M   'P 1'
#
loop_
_entity.id
_entity.type
_entity.pdbx_description
1 polymer ?
#
loop_
_entity_poly.entity_id
_entity_poly.type
_entity_poly.pdbx_seq_one_letter_code
_entity_poly.pdbx_strand_id
1 'polypeptide(L)'
;AISVDKFFAMGSGPLRSHARVEKELFEKLGYEEEAEHGVLVLEGRVLPTEAVAEWVAKKARLTPAQLTFVIAPTASLAGGVQISARILETGLHKMETLGFDVRRVISAIGTAPLPPVAKNDLRAIGRTNDCILYGGQARYTVQAGDTELAELAAKVPASASRDYGTPFYDIFQRYGGDFYKID
;
A
#
# COMPACT_ATOMS: atom_id res chain seq x y z
N ALA A 1 1.62 3.53 9.57
CA ALA A 1 2.45 2.49 10.23
C ALA A 1 1.97 2.27 11.66
N ILE A 2 2.25 1.09 12.22
CA ILE A 2 2.01 0.78 13.64
C ILE A 2 3.36 0.86 14.34
N SER A 3 3.46 1.68 15.39
CA SER A 3 4.68 1.88 16.18
C SER A 3 4.33 1.89 17.65
N VAL A 4 4.69 0.83 18.38
CA VAL A 4 4.40 0.66 19.81
C VAL A 4 5.63 0.02 20.46
N ASP A 5 6.25 0.69 21.41
CA ASP A 5 7.51 0.29 22.02
C ASP A 5 8.61 -0.03 20.97
N LYS A 6 9.00 -1.29 20.86
CA LYS A 6 9.98 -1.80 19.88
C LYS A 6 9.33 -2.43 18.65
N PHE A 7 8.00 -2.51 18.61
CA PHE A 7 7.25 -3.06 17.50
C PHE A 7 7.05 -2.00 16.42
N PHE A 8 7.43 -2.34 15.19
CA PHE A 8 7.15 -1.53 14.00
C PHE A 8 6.69 -2.43 12.86
N ALA A 9 5.57 -2.06 12.22
CA ALA A 9 5.09 -2.71 11.01
C ALA A 9 4.26 -1.75 10.15
N MET A 10 4.29 -1.97 8.84
CA MET A 10 3.32 -1.33 7.94
C MET A 10 1.99 -2.05 8.07
N GLY A 11 0.93 -1.28 8.35
CA GLY A 11 -0.42 -1.80 8.55
C GLY A 11 -1.32 -1.45 7.37
N SER A 12 -2.03 -2.45 6.86
CA SER A 12 -2.97 -2.32 5.74
C SER A 12 -4.23 -3.16 5.99
N GLY A 13 -5.20 -3.10 5.07
CA GLY A 13 -6.43 -3.89 5.16
C GLY A 13 -7.62 -3.12 5.74
N PRO A 14 -8.76 -3.81 5.90
CA PRO A 14 -10.07 -3.20 6.08
C PRO A 14 -10.25 -2.50 7.43
N LEU A 15 -9.49 -2.85 8.49
CA LEU A 15 -9.59 -2.11 9.75
C LEU A 15 -9.36 -0.60 9.59
N ARG A 16 -8.62 -0.18 8.56
CA ARG A 16 -8.37 1.24 8.28
C ARG A 16 -9.66 2.02 7.96
N SER A 17 -10.62 1.45 7.24
CA SER A 17 -11.90 2.12 6.93
C SER A 17 -12.80 2.30 8.14
N HIS A 18 -12.65 1.45 9.15
CA HIS A 18 -13.32 1.59 10.43
C HIS A 18 -12.60 2.53 11.41
N ALA A 19 -11.29 2.36 11.55
CA ALA A 19 -10.48 3.17 12.46
C ALA A 19 -10.36 4.63 11.98
N ARG A 20 -10.27 4.84 10.66
CA ARG A 20 -10.13 6.14 9.99
C ARG A 20 -9.05 7.02 10.60
N VAL A 21 -7.88 6.43 10.86
CA VAL A 21 -6.73 7.17 11.39
C VAL A 21 -6.24 8.19 10.34
N GLU A 22 -6.24 7.81 9.07
CA GLU A 22 -5.95 8.66 7.92
C GLU A 22 -7.17 9.51 7.51
N LYS A 23 -7.59 10.45 8.36
CA LYS A 23 -8.82 11.24 8.19
C LYS A 23 -8.96 11.86 6.80
N GLU A 24 -7.94 12.58 6.34
CA GLU A 24 -7.95 13.26 5.04
C GLU A 24 -8.20 12.30 3.87
N LEU A 25 -7.65 11.08 3.93
CA LEU A 25 -7.87 10.08 2.90
C LEU A 25 -9.34 9.63 2.86
N PHE A 26 -9.92 9.29 4.01
CA PHE A 26 -11.30 8.81 4.07
C PHE A 26 -12.33 9.92 3.80
N GLU A 27 -12.02 11.17 4.17
CA GLU A 27 -12.82 12.35 3.79
C GLU A 27 -12.81 12.57 2.28
N LYS A 28 -11.62 12.52 1.62
CA LYS A 28 -11.51 12.63 0.16
C LYS A 28 -12.27 11.53 -0.56
N LEU A 29 -12.17 10.29 -0.06
CA LEU A 29 -12.89 9.15 -0.62
C LEU A 29 -14.40 9.19 -0.35
N GLY A 30 -14.84 9.96 0.65
CA GLY A 30 -16.22 9.94 1.12
C GLY A 30 -16.66 8.55 1.58
N TYR A 31 -15.73 7.77 2.17
CA TYR A 31 -15.96 6.38 2.55
C TYR A 31 -15.77 6.17 4.04
N GLU A 32 -16.73 5.50 4.65
CA GLU A 32 -16.76 5.18 6.07
C GLU A 32 -17.33 3.77 6.26
N GLU A 33 -16.79 3.06 7.25
CA GLU A 33 -17.25 1.73 7.63
C GLU A 33 -17.41 1.64 9.15
N GLU A 34 -18.48 1.00 9.59
CA GLU A 34 -18.68 0.63 10.99
C GLU A 34 -18.74 -0.89 11.06
N ALA A 35 -17.82 -1.47 11.82
CA ALA A 35 -17.64 -2.92 11.88
C ALA A 35 -17.56 -3.36 13.34
N GLU A 36 -18.11 -4.53 13.65
CA GLU A 36 -18.00 -5.14 14.97
C GLU A 36 -16.66 -5.88 15.17
N HIS A 37 -15.99 -6.24 14.07
CA HIS A 37 -14.72 -6.96 14.05
C HIS A 37 -13.78 -6.33 13.02
N GLY A 38 -12.48 -6.28 13.35
CA GLY A 38 -11.46 -5.63 12.55
C GLY A 38 -10.37 -6.58 12.08
N VAL A 39 -10.01 -6.52 10.78
CA VAL A 39 -8.84 -7.25 10.25
C VAL A 39 -7.74 -6.25 9.87
N LEU A 40 -6.56 -6.41 10.46
CA LEU A 40 -5.36 -5.65 10.10
C LEU A 40 -4.27 -6.58 9.56
N VAL A 41 -3.76 -6.24 8.38
CA VAL A 41 -2.65 -6.95 7.74
C VAL A 41 -1.36 -6.20 8.03
N LEU A 42 -0.39 -6.90 8.62
CA LEU A 42 0.89 -6.37 9.06
C LEU A 42 2.02 -6.95 8.20
N GLU A 43 2.84 -6.06 7.64
CA GLU A 43 4.09 -6.46 7.00
C GLU A 43 5.21 -6.46 8.05
N GLY A 44 5.65 -7.66 8.46
CA GLY A 44 6.65 -7.81 9.52
C GLY A 44 6.94 -9.27 9.91
N ARG A 45 7.99 -9.47 10.71
CA ARG A 45 8.40 -10.79 11.25
C ARG A 45 7.97 -11.02 12.69
N VAL A 46 7.94 -9.95 13.47
CA VAL A 46 7.65 -10.02 14.90
C VAL A 46 6.14 -10.03 15.06
N LEU A 47 5.60 -10.98 15.81
CA LEU A 47 4.16 -11.01 16.09
C LEU A 47 3.76 -9.80 16.94
N PRO A 48 2.55 -9.23 16.74
CA PRO A 48 2.05 -8.16 17.58
C PRO A 48 1.89 -8.64 19.02
N THR A 49 2.28 -7.81 19.98
CA THR A 49 2.10 -8.08 21.42
C THR A 49 0.70 -7.64 21.87
N GLU A 50 0.34 -7.95 23.12
CA GLU A 50 -0.88 -7.45 23.75
C GLU A 50 -0.94 -5.92 23.72
N ALA A 51 0.16 -5.24 24.03
CA ALA A 51 0.25 -3.78 23.95
C ALA A 51 -0.03 -3.23 22.53
N VAL A 52 0.42 -3.94 21.49
CA VAL A 52 0.10 -3.60 20.09
C VAL A 52 -1.39 -3.80 19.82
N ALA A 53 -1.97 -4.91 20.28
CA ALA A 53 -3.38 -5.21 20.09
C ALA A 53 -4.28 -4.18 20.78
N GLU A 54 -3.98 -3.81 22.03
CA GLU A 54 -4.69 -2.77 22.78
C GLU A 54 -4.59 -1.40 22.11
N TRP A 55 -3.40 -1.03 21.64
CA TRP A 55 -3.18 0.23 20.95
C TRP A 55 -4.02 0.32 19.66
N VAL A 56 -4.02 -0.75 18.85
CA VAL A 56 -4.81 -0.83 17.61
C VAL A 56 -6.31 -0.82 17.94
N ALA A 57 -6.75 -1.57 18.94
CA ALA A 57 -8.14 -1.66 19.36
C ALA A 57 -8.68 -0.29 19.78
N LYS A 58 -7.91 0.46 20.59
CA LYS A 58 -8.26 1.82 21.00
C LYS A 58 -8.41 2.77 19.81
N LYS A 59 -7.50 2.71 18.82
CA LYS A 59 -7.58 3.52 17.61
C LYS A 59 -8.80 3.15 16.75
N ALA A 60 -9.13 1.87 16.71
CA ALA A 60 -10.27 1.35 16.00
C ALA A 60 -11.60 1.54 16.75
N ARG A 61 -11.62 1.88 18.05
CA ARG A 61 -12.82 1.86 18.90
C ARG A 61 -13.43 0.45 19.04
N LEU A 62 -12.56 -0.56 19.02
CA LEU A 62 -12.89 -1.96 19.26
C LEU A 62 -12.19 -2.48 20.52
N THR A 63 -12.46 -3.73 20.90
CA THR A 63 -11.69 -4.48 21.90
C THR A 63 -10.67 -5.41 21.24
N PRO A 64 -9.60 -5.83 21.93
CA PRO A 64 -8.62 -6.77 21.36
C PRO A 64 -9.24 -8.08 20.85
N ALA A 65 -10.28 -8.58 21.53
CA ALA A 65 -10.99 -9.80 21.12
C ALA A 65 -11.74 -9.67 19.79
N GLN A 66 -12.01 -8.44 19.35
CA GLN A 66 -12.65 -8.13 18.07
C GLN A 66 -11.65 -7.93 16.94
N LEU A 67 -10.34 -8.05 17.22
CA LEU A 67 -9.29 -7.86 16.22
C LEU A 67 -8.72 -9.19 15.73
N THR A 68 -8.47 -9.25 14.43
CA THR A 68 -7.67 -10.29 13.79
C THR A 68 -6.46 -9.65 13.12
N PHE A 69 -5.27 -10.13 13.47
CA PHE A 69 -4.03 -9.75 12.82
C PHE A 69 -3.59 -10.83 11.84
N VAL A 70 -3.35 -10.42 10.60
CA VAL A 70 -2.64 -11.25 9.61
C VAL A 70 -1.24 -10.67 9.48
N ILE A 71 -0.21 -11.50 9.56
CA ILE A 71 1.18 -11.03 9.48
C ILE A 71 2.00 -11.86 8.51
N ALA A 72 2.77 -11.18 7.67
CA ALA A 72 3.72 -11.82 6.77
C ALA A 72 4.95 -10.92 6.59
N PRO A 73 6.17 -11.48 6.60
CA PRO A 73 7.35 -10.70 6.25
C PRO A 73 7.46 -10.46 4.76
N THR A 74 8.07 -9.35 4.36
CA THR A 74 8.29 -8.99 2.95
C THR A 74 8.98 -10.12 2.18
N ALA A 75 10.04 -10.71 2.75
CA ALA A 75 10.72 -11.87 2.18
C ALA A 75 9.98 -13.18 2.53
N SER A 76 8.78 -13.34 2.00
CA SER A 76 7.99 -14.58 2.03
C SER A 76 7.11 -14.68 0.79
N LEU A 77 6.52 -15.85 0.55
CA LEU A 77 5.54 -16.03 -0.52
C LEU A 77 4.32 -15.11 -0.32
N ALA A 78 3.77 -15.05 0.90
CA ALA A 78 2.65 -14.19 1.22
C ALA A 78 2.99 -12.70 1.04
N GLY A 79 4.19 -12.27 1.46
CA GLY A 79 4.71 -10.91 1.25
C GLY A 79 4.83 -10.56 -0.25
N GLY A 80 5.41 -11.45 -1.05
CA GLY A 80 5.48 -11.26 -2.49
C GLY A 80 4.11 -11.15 -3.15
N VAL A 81 3.17 -12.04 -2.81
CA VAL A 81 1.81 -12.03 -3.37
C VAL A 81 1.06 -10.76 -3.00
N GLN A 82 1.03 -10.40 -1.71
CA GLN A 82 0.25 -9.24 -1.26
C GLN A 82 0.79 -7.93 -1.83
N ILE A 83 2.11 -7.80 -1.97
CA ILE A 83 2.70 -6.58 -2.55
C ILE A 83 2.40 -6.53 -4.05
N SER A 84 2.67 -7.57 -4.83
CA SER A 84 2.36 -7.57 -6.27
C SER A 84 0.86 -7.33 -6.55
N ALA A 85 -0.03 -7.79 -5.67
CA ALA A 85 -1.47 -7.55 -5.77
C ALA A 85 -1.87 -6.06 -5.66
N ARG A 86 -0.96 -5.18 -5.21
CA ARG A 86 -1.18 -3.73 -5.09
C ARG A 86 -1.01 -2.95 -6.38
N ILE A 87 -0.80 -3.59 -7.52
CA ILE A 87 -0.65 -2.92 -8.82
C ILE A 87 -1.77 -1.90 -9.13
N LEU A 88 -3.01 -2.18 -8.70
CA LEU A 88 -4.11 -1.24 -8.82
C LEU A 88 -4.04 -0.10 -7.79
N GLU A 89 -3.66 -0.43 -6.56
CA GLU A 89 -3.52 0.54 -5.48
C GLU A 89 -2.44 1.58 -5.77
N THR A 90 -1.29 1.17 -6.32
CA THR A 90 -0.19 2.10 -6.65
C THR A 90 -0.61 3.12 -7.72
N GLY A 91 -1.38 2.69 -8.72
CA GLY A 91 -1.88 3.61 -9.75
C GLY A 91 -2.95 4.56 -9.19
N LEU A 92 -3.89 4.05 -8.39
CA LEU A 92 -4.89 4.89 -7.70
C LEU A 92 -4.22 5.91 -6.77
N HIS A 93 -3.19 5.50 -6.03
CA HIS A 93 -2.45 6.40 -5.15
C HIS A 93 -1.71 7.49 -5.95
N LYS A 94 -1.06 7.15 -7.07
CA LYS A 94 -0.41 8.16 -7.93
C LYS A 94 -1.44 9.10 -8.57
N MET A 95 -2.61 8.61 -8.99
CA MET A 95 -3.71 9.46 -9.49
C MET A 95 -4.15 10.47 -8.43
N GLU A 96 -4.37 10.04 -7.18
CA GLU A 96 -4.75 10.93 -6.08
C GLU A 96 -3.65 11.96 -5.77
N THR A 97 -2.38 11.54 -5.77
CA THR A 97 -1.21 12.42 -5.59
C THR A 97 -1.10 13.48 -6.70
N LEU A 98 -1.52 13.14 -7.92
CA LEU A 98 -1.61 14.05 -9.05
C LEU A 98 -2.86 14.96 -9.01
N GLY A 99 -3.69 14.83 -7.98
CA GLY A 99 -4.91 15.62 -7.77
C GLY A 99 -6.14 15.09 -8.51
N PHE A 100 -6.08 13.90 -9.09
CA PHE A 100 -7.23 13.29 -9.75
C PHE A 100 -8.21 12.70 -8.73
N ASP A 101 -9.51 12.95 -8.92
CA ASP A 101 -10.56 12.37 -8.09
C ASP A 101 -10.76 10.89 -8.43
N VAL A 102 -10.13 10.01 -7.64
CA VAL A 102 -10.18 8.55 -7.81
C VAL A 102 -11.57 7.96 -7.68
N ARG A 103 -12.57 8.69 -7.17
CA ARG A 103 -13.97 8.24 -7.14
C ARG A 103 -14.59 8.17 -8.54
N ARG A 104 -13.95 8.78 -9.55
CA ARG A 104 -14.33 8.70 -10.96
C ARG A 104 -13.83 7.42 -11.65
N VAL A 105 -13.04 6.60 -10.96
CA VAL A 105 -12.65 5.27 -11.45
C VAL A 105 -13.79 4.29 -11.18
N ILE A 106 -14.37 3.75 -12.25
CA ILE A 106 -15.53 2.85 -12.19
C ILE A 106 -15.12 1.40 -11.92
N SER A 107 -14.04 0.96 -12.57
CA SER A 107 -13.50 -0.38 -12.42
C SER A 107 -12.04 -0.42 -12.83
N ALA A 108 -11.31 -1.42 -12.36
CA ALA A 108 -9.93 -1.63 -12.80
C ALA A 108 -9.57 -3.11 -12.81
N ILE A 109 -8.62 -3.47 -13.67
CA ILE A 109 -7.98 -4.78 -13.71
C ILE A 109 -6.47 -4.59 -13.83
N GLY A 110 -5.71 -5.36 -13.06
CA GLY A 110 -4.26 -5.26 -13.05
C GLY A 110 -3.59 -6.61 -12.87
N THR A 111 -2.36 -6.70 -13.36
CA THR A 111 -1.49 -7.87 -13.25
C THR A 111 -0.08 -7.41 -12.96
N ALA A 112 0.61 -8.06 -12.03
CA ALA A 112 2.03 -7.89 -11.81
C ALA A 112 2.68 -9.26 -11.57
N PRO A 113 3.94 -9.46 -11.98
CA PRO A 113 4.67 -10.70 -11.71
C PRO A 113 4.87 -10.91 -10.21
N LEU A 114 5.03 -12.18 -9.83
CA LEU A 114 5.43 -12.56 -8.49
C LEU A 114 6.96 -12.74 -8.44
N PRO A 115 7.69 -12.06 -7.54
CA PRO A 115 9.13 -12.23 -7.45
C PRO A 115 9.50 -13.53 -6.72
N PRO A 116 10.67 -14.13 -7.02
CA PRO A 116 11.26 -15.13 -6.15
C PRO A 116 11.53 -14.56 -4.76
N VAL A 117 11.23 -15.33 -3.72
CA VAL A 117 11.47 -14.94 -2.32
C VAL A 117 12.93 -14.51 -2.14
N ALA A 118 13.13 -13.31 -1.61
CA ALA A 118 14.46 -12.77 -1.41
C ALA A 118 15.16 -13.35 -0.17
N LYS A 119 16.47 -13.14 -0.06
CA LYS A 119 17.26 -13.61 1.08
C LYS A 119 16.94 -12.91 2.40
N ASN A 120 16.40 -11.69 2.35
CA ASN A 120 16.03 -10.88 3.50
C ASN A 120 15.01 -9.81 3.10
N ASP A 121 14.34 -9.19 4.09
CA ASP A 121 13.23 -8.26 3.84
C ASP A 121 13.69 -7.01 3.09
N LEU A 122 14.89 -6.49 3.38
CA LEU A 122 15.43 -5.32 2.68
C LEU A 122 15.60 -5.58 1.16
N ARG A 123 16.06 -6.76 0.77
CA ARG A 123 16.13 -7.15 -0.65
C ARG A 123 14.76 -7.48 -1.22
N ALA A 124 13.85 -8.00 -0.40
CA ALA A 124 12.48 -8.27 -0.82
C ALA A 124 11.75 -6.97 -1.19
N ILE A 125 11.88 -5.91 -0.37
CA ILE A 125 11.31 -4.58 -0.65
C ILE A 125 11.64 -4.14 -2.09
N GLY A 126 12.90 -4.25 -2.49
CA GLY A 126 13.31 -3.93 -3.86
C GLY A 126 12.58 -4.78 -4.91
N ARG A 127 12.71 -6.10 -4.80
CA ARG A 127 12.14 -7.05 -5.79
C ARG A 127 10.62 -6.93 -5.93
N THR A 128 9.90 -6.79 -4.82
CA THR A 128 8.43 -6.74 -4.83
C THR A 128 7.92 -5.41 -5.40
N ASN A 129 8.59 -4.29 -5.12
CA ASN A 129 8.26 -3.02 -5.76
C ASN A 129 8.63 -3.03 -7.25
N ASP A 130 9.77 -3.61 -7.63
CA ASP A 130 10.18 -3.75 -9.03
C ASP A 130 9.15 -4.55 -9.85
N CYS A 131 8.49 -5.54 -9.25
CA CYS A 131 7.41 -6.27 -9.92
C CYS A 131 6.24 -5.36 -10.32
N ILE A 132 5.91 -4.36 -9.51
CA ILE A 132 4.88 -3.37 -9.83
C ILE A 132 5.43 -2.34 -10.83
N LEU A 133 6.57 -1.72 -10.52
CA LEU A 133 7.11 -0.58 -11.26
C LEU A 133 7.53 -0.94 -12.69
N TYR A 134 8.07 -2.14 -12.89
CA TYR A 134 8.66 -2.58 -14.17
C TYR A 134 7.89 -3.72 -14.83
N GLY A 135 7.10 -4.48 -14.08
CA GLY A 135 6.33 -5.62 -14.59
C GLY A 135 4.82 -5.46 -14.49
N GLY A 136 4.35 -4.41 -13.83
CA GLY A 136 2.94 -4.17 -13.57
C GLY A 136 2.21 -3.62 -14.79
N GLN A 137 1.00 -4.12 -15.01
CA GLN A 137 0.04 -3.55 -15.95
C GLN A 137 -1.26 -3.30 -15.23
N ALA A 138 -1.82 -2.11 -15.41
CA ALA A 138 -3.12 -1.73 -14.86
C ALA A 138 -3.97 -1.08 -15.96
N ARG A 139 -5.26 -1.41 -15.98
CA ARG A 139 -6.26 -0.80 -16.84
C ARG A 139 -7.36 -0.26 -15.94
N TYR A 140 -7.66 1.02 -16.07
CA TYR A 140 -8.70 1.71 -15.32
C TYR A 140 -9.78 2.18 -16.28
N THR A 141 -11.03 1.91 -15.94
CA THR A 141 -12.21 2.49 -16.60
C THR A 141 -12.60 3.72 -15.81
N VAL A 142 -12.56 4.90 -16.44
CA VAL A 142 -12.65 6.19 -15.75
C VAL A 142 -13.67 7.10 -16.42
N GLN A 143 -14.47 7.80 -15.62
CA GLN A 143 -15.41 8.80 -16.09
C GLN A 143 -14.75 10.19 -16.15
N ALA A 144 -14.10 10.48 -17.29
CA ALA A 144 -13.40 11.74 -17.52
C ALA A 144 -13.32 12.09 -19.02
N GLY A 145 -12.95 13.35 -19.31
CA GLY A 145 -12.74 13.80 -20.69
C GLY A 145 -11.37 13.40 -21.24
N ASP A 146 -11.27 13.22 -22.55
CA ASP A 146 -10.07 12.71 -23.21
C ASP A 146 -8.81 13.54 -22.93
N THR A 147 -8.91 14.87 -22.89
CA THR A 147 -7.77 15.75 -22.59
C THR A 147 -7.21 15.52 -21.19
N GLU A 148 -8.11 15.47 -20.18
CA GLU A 148 -7.73 15.21 -18.79
C GLU A 148 -7.10 13.81 -18.65
N LEU A 149 -7.68 12.81 -19.32
CA LEU A 149 -7.17 11.44 -19.33
C LEU A 149 -5.81 11.32 -20.00
N ALA A 150 -5.58 12.03 -21.11
CA ALA A 150 -4.28 12.03 -21.79
C ALA A 150 -3.18 12.61 -20.90
N GLU A 151 -3.46 13.71 -20.20
CA GLU A 151 -2.52 14.31 -19.24
C GLU A 151 -2.24 13.39 -18.04
N LEU A 152 -3.28 12.73 -17.51
CA LEU A 152 -3.14 11.78 -16.40
C LEU A 152 -2.33 10.55 -16.83
N ALA A 153 -2.67 9.96 -17.98
CA ALA A 153 -2.02 8.76 -18.51
C ALA A 153 -0.52 8.97 -18.78
N ALA A 154 -0.08 10.19 -19.11
CA ALA A 154 1.32 10.52 -19.29
C ALA A 154 2.13 10.57 -17.97
N LYS A 155 1.46 10.75 -16.82
CA LYS A 155 2.09 11.01 -15.51
C LYS A 155 1.97 9.86 -14.51
N VAL A 156 0.96 9.00 -14.65
CA VAL A 156 0.72 7.87 -13.74
C VAL A 156 1.78 6.76 -13.82
N PRO A 157 2.29 6.35 -15.00
CA PRO A 157 3.26 5.27 -15.09
C PRO A 157 4.56 5.58 -14.36
N ALA A 158 5.21 4.55 -13.81
CA ALA A 158 6.50 4.68 -13.12
C ALA A 158 7.57 5.37 -13.99
N SER A 159 7.51 5.20 -15.32
CA SER A 159 8.41 5.83 -16.29
C SER A 159 8.33 7.35 -16.38
N ALA A 160 7.31 7.97 -15.78
CA ALA A 160 7.22 9.42 -15.66
C ALA A 160 8.13 9.98 -14.55
N SER A 161 8.61 9.12 -13.62
CA SER A 161 9.53 9.53 -12.56
C SER A 161 10.97 9.64 -13.08
N ARG A 162 11.71 10.59 -12.52
CA ARG A 162 13.16 10.75 -12.77
C ARG A 162 14.00 9.56 -12.27
N ASP A 163 13.49 8.78 -11.33
CA ASP A 163 14.20 7.66 -10.73
C ASP A 163 13.98 6.34 -11.50
N TYR A 164 13.12 6.36 -12.52
CA TYR A 164 12.81 5.19 -13.33
C TYR A 164 14.05 4.61 -14.04
N GLY A 165 14.11 3.28 -14.10
CA GLY A 165 15.21 2.53 -14.70
C GLY A 165 16.26 2.08 -13.69
N THR A 166 16.11 2.42 -12.41
CA THR A 166 16.94 1.92 -11.31
C THR A 166 16.16 0.88 -10.48
N PRO A 167 16.72 -0.28 -10.13
CA PRO A 167 16.09 -1.21 -9.19
C PRO A 167 15.69 -0.52 -7.88
N PHE A 168 14.48 -0.78 -7.37
CA PHE A 168 13.92 -0.05 -6.24
C PHE A 168 14.76 -0.17 -4.98
N TYR A 169 15.47 -1.28 -4.79
CA TYR A 169 16.44 -1.40 -3.68
C TYR A 169 17.48 -0.27 -3.72
N ASP A 170 18.03 0.05 -4.90
CA ASP A 170 19.06 1.07 -5.03
C ASP A 170 18.45 2.48 -4.86
N ILE A 171 17.23 2.70 -5.35
CA ILE A 171 16.46 3.95 -5.07
C ILE A 171 16.26 4.11 -3.57
N PHE A 172 15.77 3.07 -2.89
CA PHE A 172 15.52 3.06 -1.46
C PHE A 172 16.80 3.37 -0.65
N GLN A 173 17.96 2.85 -1.07
CA GLN A 173 19.25 3.18 -0.46
C GLN A 173 19.65 4.64 -0.68
N ARG A 174 19.45 5.21 -1.88
CA ARG A 174 19.76 6.63 -2.18
C ARG A 174 19.02 7.59 -1.25
N TYR A 175 17.80 7.24 -0.86
CA TYR A 175 16.95 8.06 0.02
C TYR A 175 17.06 7.68 1.51
N GLY A 176 18.06 6.88 1.89
CA GLY A 176 18.31 6.53 3.30
C GLY A 176 17.25 5.62 3.91
N GLY A 177 16.55 4.85 3.10
CA GLY A 177 15.49 3.94 3.54
C GLY A 177 14.16 4.62 3.89
N ASP A 178 13.94 5.84 3.40
CA ASP A 178 12.73 6.62 3.65
C ASP A 178 11.82 6.60 2.42
N PHE A 179 10.73 5.84 2.50
CA PHE A 179 9.72 5.73 1.43
C PHE A 179 9.10 7.09 1.07
N TYR A 180 8.99 8.01 2.03
CA TYR A 180 8.31 9.30 1.81
C TYR A 180 9.16 10.32 1.03
N LYS A 181 10.44 10.01 0.78
CA LYS A 181 11.34 10.87 0.01
C LYS A 181 11.48 10.45 -1.46
N ILE A 182 10.92 9.30 -1.81
CA ILE A 182 10.89 8.79 -3.18
C ILE A 182 9.67 9.41 -3.88
N ASP A 183 9.83 9.83 -5.14
CA ASP A 183 8.75 10.36 -6.00
C ASP A 183 7.72 9.29 -6.42
#